data_AF-A0A093IG55-F1
#
_entry.id   AF-A0A093IG55-F1
#
_cell.length_a   1.000
_cell.length_b   1.000
_cell.length_c   1.000
_cell.angle_alpha   90.00
_cell.angle_beta   90.00
_cell.angle_gamma   90.00
#
_symmetry.space_group_name_H-M   'P 1'
#
loop_
_entity.id
_entity.type
_entity.pdbx_description
1 polymer ?
#
loop_
_entity_poly.entity_id
_entity_poly.type
_entity_poly.pdbx_seq_one_letter_code
_entity_poly.pdbx_strand_id
1 'polypeptide(L)'
;EQETITGLFSKDCILPCPFPPGDDEVIYWKKGDKNVHSYYYQSDQLERQDLDYRHRTQLFHENIPSGNASLKLSNLTVTDEGSYNCYVGTQQTKTEVEVTLRVRVSSYYALEYQKTDSERMLKCYAFLTYPAPRISWVQGNTSIQETDRQETRDGVLYSLRSDQNIINTADPYYCHIHLPHEEWAAEWKMQDLTSHVEGSSTAIPCEYSNNTASTEGFSVVWILNRNAVISVLASFNGTSHSYQPRVQINQNDFSLMLHDLTADDSGEYLCNISTPDYTKLTVRTLQV
;
A
#
# COMPACT_ATOMS: atom_id res chain seq x y z
N GLU A 1 -19.37 -21.46 15.59
CA GLU A 1 -18.86 -20.07 15.50
C GLU A 1 -18.44 -19.83 14.07
N GLN A 2 -18.70 -18.64 13.54
CA GLN A 2 -18.29 -18.24 12.19
C GLN A 2 -16.92 -17.58 12.29
N GLU A 3 -15.92 -18.12 11.60
CA GLU A 3 -14.56 -17.58 11.62
C GLU A 3 -14.34 -16.64 10.43
N THR A 4 -13.63 -15.52 10.62
CA THR A 4 -13.28 -14.62 9.51
C THR A 4 -11.78 -14.63 9.27
N ILE A 5 -11.37 -15.03 8.07
CA ILE A 5 -9.98 -15.05 7.62
C ILE A 5 -9.75 -13.90 6.65
N THR A 6 -8.64 -13.19 6.81
CA THR A 6 -8.21 -12.18 5.84
C THR A 6 -7.05 -12.74 5.02
N GLY A 7 -7.29 -12.94 3.72
CA GLY A 7 -6.28 -13.32 2.75
C GLY A 7 -5.76 -12.12 1.97
N LEU A 8 -4.57 -12.26 1.38
CA LEU A 8 -3.98 -11.26 0.50
C LEU A 8 -4.15 -11.70 -0.96
N PHE A 9 -4.52 -10.76 -1.83
CA PHE A 9 -4.61 -10.98 -3.27
C PHE A 9 -3.30 -11.55 -3.83
N SER A 10 -3.41 -12.52 -4.74
CA SER A 10 -2.30 -13.30 -5.31
C SER A 10 -1.45 -14.10 -4.31
N LYS A 11 -1.92 -14.28 -3.07
CA LYS A 11 -1.29 -15.16 -2.08
C LYS A 11 -2.15 -16.37 -1.79
N ASP A 12 -1.55 -17.36 -1.16
CA ASP A 12 -2.27 -18.53 -0.67
C ASP A 12 -2.88 -18.22 0.69
N CYS A 13 -4.00 -18.87 1.00
CA CYS A 13 -4.71 -18.75 2.26
C CYS A 13 -5.17 -20.12 2.74
N ILE A 14 -5.27 -20.29 4.07
CA ILE A 14 -5.80 -21.51 4.68
C ILE A 14 -7.15 -21.19 5.29
N LEU A 15 -8.18 -21.93 4.90
CA LEU A 15 -9.50 -21.89 5.50
C LEU A 15 -9.57 -23.00 6.55
N PRO A 16 -9.67 -22.66 7.86
CA PRO A 16 -9.63 -23.65 8.92
C PRO A 16 -10.91 -24.49 8.96
N CYS A 17 -10.76 -25.79 9.20
CA CYS A 17 -11.88 -26.68 9.51
C CYS A 17 -11.45 -27.81 10.45
N PRO A 18 -11.39 -27.54 11.76
CA PRO A 18 -11.15 -28.56 12.75
C PRO A 18 -12.40 -29.44 12.94
N PHE A 19 -12.21 -30.73 13.16
CA PHE A 19 -13.29 -31.68 13.46
C PHE A 19 -12.81 -32.77 14.44
N PRO A 20 -13.71 -33.42 15.19
CA PRO A 20 -13.34 -34.55 16.04
C PRO A 20 -12.83 -35.72 15.17
N PRO A 21 -11.64 -36.30 15.45
CA PRO A 21 -11.14 -37.46 14.73
C PRO A 21 -12.15 -38.61 14.70
N GLY A 22 -12.22 -39.31 13.57
CA GLY A 22 -13.14 -40.42 13.36
C GLY A 22 -12.73 -41.23 12.14
N ASP A 23 -13.52 -42.26 11.82
CA ASP A 23 -13.25 -43.15 10.69
C ASP A 23 -14.12 -42.79 9.48
N ASP A 24 -13.61 -43.13 8.28
CA ASP A 24 -14.25 -42.92 6.98
C ASP A 24 -14.66 -41.47 6.71
N GLU A 25 -13.68 -40.56 6.74
CA GLU A 25 -13.92 -39.13 6.60
C GLU A 25 -14.43 -38.77 5.20
N VAL A 26 -15.56 -38.06 5.17
CA VAL A 26 -16.15 -37.45 3.98
C VAL A 26 -16.14 -35.94 4.16
N ILE A 27 -15.34 -35.24 3.35
CA ILE A 27 -15.13 -33.80 3.46
C ILE A 27 -15.67 -33.11 2.21
N TYR A 28 -16.46 -32.05 2.42
CA TYR A 28 -16.89 -31.14 1.37
C TYR A 28 -16.59 -29.70 1.76
N TRP A 29 -15.96 -28.98 0.86
CA TRP A 29 -15.90 -27.53 0.89
C TRP A 29 -16.82 -26.95 -0.19
N LYS A 30 -17.65 -25.99 0.19
CA LYS A 30 -18.58 -25.30 -0.72
C LYS A 30 -18.55 -23.80 -0.51
N LYS A 31 -18.85 -23.05 -1.57
CA LYS A 31 -19.11 -21.60 -1.54
C LYS A 31 -20.40 -21.33 -2.29
N GLY A 32 -21.49 -21.10 -1.56
CA GLY A 32 -22.84 -21.17 -2.15
C GLY A 32 -23.07 -22.53 -2.81
N ASP A 33 -23.48 -22.53 -4.07
CA ASP A 33 -23.70 -23.76 -4.85
C ASP A 33 -22.42 -24.34 -5.50
N LYS A 34 -21.28 -23.64 -5.39
CA LYS A 34 -20.03 -24.08 -6.01
C LYS A 34 -19.36 -25.18 -5.18
N ASN A 35 -18.99 -26.28 -5.82
CA ASN A 35 -18.15 -27.32 -5.24
C ASN A 35 -16.69 -26.85 -5.24
N VAL A 36 -16.16 -26.50 -4.07
CA VAL A 36 -14.80 -25.97 -3.92
C VAL A 36 -13.79 -27.11 -3.85
N HIS A 37 -14.07 -28.13 -3.03
CA HIS A 37 -13.22 -29.31 -2.89
C HIS A 37 -14.04 -30.46 -2.30
N SER A 38 -13.74 -31.70 -2.70
CA SER A 38 -14.39 -32.90 -2.17
C SER A 38 -13.34 -33.98 -1.89
N TYR A 39 -13.45 -34.67 -0.77
CA TYR A 39 -12.59 -35.78 -0.38
C TYR A 39 -13.42 -36.90 0.24
N TYR A 40 -13.27 -38.11 -0.28
CA TYR A 40 -13.88 -39.32 0.24
C TYR A 40 -13.19 -40.55 -0.37
N TYR A 41 -13.35 -41.72 0.27
CA TYR A 41 -12.59 -42.93 -0.05
C TYR A 41 -11.07 -42.70 -0.02
N GLN A 42 -10.61 -41.93 0.96
CA GLN A 42 -9.19 -41.62 1.19
C GLN A 42 -8.49 -40.94 0.00
N SER A 43 -9.25 -40.19 -0.81
CA SER A 43 -8.75 -39.50 -2.01
C SER A 43 -9.53 -38.22 -2.28
N ASP A 44 -8.87 -37.26 -2.91
CA ASP A 44 -9.53 -36.09 -3.48
C ASP A 44 -10.42 -36.51 -4.67
N GLN A 45 -11.56 -35.83 -4.81
CA GLN A 45 -12.63 -36.16 -5.76
C GLN A 45 -12.95 -34.92 -6.59
N LEU A 46 -12.00 -34.54 -7.44
CA LEU A 46 -11.98 -33.23 -8.11
C LEU A 46 -12.73 -33.18 -9.45
N GLU A 47 -13.32 -34.29 -9.91
CA GLU A 47 -14.01 -34.36 -11.20
C GLU A 47 -15.14 -33.33 -11.33
N ARG A 48 -15.88 -33.11 -10.25
CA ARG A 48 -17.01 -32.16 -10.16
C ARG A 48 -16.64 -30.82 -9.51
N GLN A 49 -15.34 -30.55 -9.33
CA GLN A 49 -14.87 -29.29 -8.80
C GLN A 49 -15.22 -28.15 -9.76
N ASP A 50 -15.75 -27.07 -9.20
CA ASP A 50 -16.08 -25.85 -9.94
C ASP A 50 -14.81 -25.25 -10.58
N LEU A 51 -14.96 -24.70 -11.78
CA LEU A 51 -13.85 -24.25 -12.62
C LEU A 51 -12.98 -23.20 -11.92
N ASP A 52 -13.57 -22.36 -11.07
CA ASP A 52 -12.85 -21.28 -10.38
C ASP A 52 -11.81 -21.80 -9.36
N TYR A 53 -11.92 -23.06 -8.93
CA TYR A 53 -11.09 -23.67 -7.89
C TYR A 53 -10.13 -24.76 -8.39
N ARG A 54 -10.23 -25.12 -9.68
CA ARG A 54 -9.37 -26.15 -10.28
C ARG A 54 -7.90 -25.79 -10.15
N HIS A 55 -7.10 -26.75 -9.69
CA HIS A 55 -5.66 -26.61 -9.45
C HIS A 55 -5.28 -25.55 -8.41
N ARG A 56 -6.24 -25.02 -7.65
CA ARG A 56 -6.01 -23.98 -6.63
C ARG A 56 -6.24 -24.49 -5.21
N THR A 57 -6.92 -25.61 -5.03
CA THR A 57 -7.27 -26.12 -3.70
C THR A 57 -6.47 -27.37 -3.33
N GLN A 58 -6.16 -27.50 -2.04
CA GLN A 58 -5.45 -28.65 -1.49
C GLN A 58 -5.88 -28.88 -0.03
N LEU A 59 -6.17 -30.13 0.32
CA LEU A 59 -6.30 -30.56 1.71
C LEU A 59 -4.96 -31.08 2.23
N PHE A 60 -4.76 -30.99 3.54
CA PHE A 60 -3.59 -31.55 4.21
C PHE A 60 -3.88 -32.99 4.63
N HIS A 61 -3.74 -33.94 3.69
CA HIS A 61 -4.16 -35.35 3.90
C HIS A 61 -3.56 -35.99 5.16
N GLU A 62 -2.31 -35.68 5.46
CA GLU A 62 -1.61 -36.14 6.67
C GLU A 62 -2.22 -35.64 7.99
N ASN A 63 -2.98 -34.55 7.96
CA ASN A 63 -3.65 -34.00 9.12
C ASN A 63 -5.13 -34.41 9.24
N ILE A 64 -5.73 -35.02 8.21
CA ILE A 64 -7.13 -35.45 8.23
C ILE A 64 -7.39 -36.44 9.38
N PRO A 65 -6.60 -37.53 9.57
CA PRO A 65 -6.83 -38.47 10.67
C PRO A 65 -6.69 -37.85 12.06
N SER A 66 -6.02 -36.69 12.16
CA SER A 66 -5.88 -35.92 13.40
C SER A 66 -6.99 -34.89 13.62
N GLY A 67 -8.02 -34.86 12.76
CA GLY A 67 -9.17 -33.98 12.91
C GLY A 67 -8.99 -32.61 12.25
N ASN A 68 -8.25 -32.53 11.14
CA ASN A 68 -8.04 -31.27 10.43
C ASN A 68 -8.35 -31.39 8.93
N ALA A 69 -9.46 -30.77 8.53
CA ALA A 69 -9.94 -30.70 7.15
C ALA A 69 -9.72 -29.31 6.53
N SER A 70 -8.73 -28.56 7.03
CA SER A 70 -8.44 -27.20 6.55
C SER A 70 -8.05 -27.22 5.08
N LEU A 71 -8.53 -26.22 4.34
CA LEU A 71 -8.32 -26.08 2.91
C LEU A 71 -7.30 -25.01 2.61
N LYS A 72 -6.22 -25.36 1.94
CA LYS A 72 -5.38 -24.37 1.26
C LYS A 72 -6.08 -23.94 -0.03
N LEU A 73 -6.33 -22.64 -0.20
CA LEU A 73 -6.75 -22.01 -1.44
C LEU A 73 -5.62 -21.11 -1.96
N SER A 74 -5.16 -21.40 -3.18
CA SER A 74 -3.95 -20.81 -3.76
C SER A 74 -4.26 -19.66 -4.70
N ASN A 75 -3.34 -18.69 -4.76
CA ASN A 75 -3.42 -17.52 -5.63
C ASN A 75 -4.79 -16.80 -5.55
N LEU A 76 -5.13 -16.26 -4.37
CA LEU A 76 -6.41 -15.61 -4.12
C LEU A 76 -6.73 -14.50 -5.12
N THR A 77 -7.99 -14.41 -5.50
CA THR A 77 -8.57 -13.33 -6.31
C THR A 77 -9.70 -12.65 -5.54
N VAL A 78 -10.11 -11.46 -5.97
CA VAL A 78 -11.21 -10.71 -5.34
C VAL A 78 -12.55 -11.47 -5.39
N THR A 79 -12.73 -12.39 -6.35
CA THR A 79 -13.96 -13.20 -6.47
C THR A 79 -14.00 -14.35 -5.48
N ASP A 80 -12.87 -14.70 -4.84
CA ASP A 80 -12.82 -15.72 -3.81
C ASP A 80 -13.40 -15.22 -2.48
N GLU A 81 -13.50 -13.90 -2.26
CA GLU A 81 -14.14 -13.33 -1.07
C GLU A 81 -15.58 -13.85 -0.87
N GLY A 82 -15.92 -14.23 0.36
CA GLY A 82 -17.25 -14.69 0.72
C GLY A 82 -17.25 -15.80 1.79
N SER A 83 -18.44 -16.36 2.06
CA SER A 83 -18.64 -17.43 3.03
C SER A 83 -18.46 -18.81 2.40
N TYR A 84 -17.61 -19.61 3.05
CA TYR A 84 -17.32 -20.99 2.73
C TYR A 84 -17.89 -21.90 3.82
N ASN A 85 -18.46 -23.02 3.41
CA ASN A 85 -18.93 -24.07 4.32
C ASN A 85 -18.05 -25.30 4.16
N CYS A 86 -17.45 -25.72 5.27
CA CYS A 86 -16.82 -27.01 5.43
C CYS A 86 -17.82 -27.96 6.07
N TYR A 87 -18.03 -29.12 5.45
CA TYR A 87 -18.73 -30.24 6.03
C TYR A 87 -17.75 -31.41 6.17
N VAL A 88 -17.72 -32.03 7.34
CA VAL A 88 -16.98 -33.26 7.60
C VAL A 88 -17.93 -34.29 8.21
N GLY A 89 -18.15 -35.39 7.51
CA GLY A 89 -18.85 -36.57 8.02
C GLY A 89 -17.85 -37.65 8.41
N THR A 90 -18.07 -38.30 9.54
CA THR A 90 -17.38 -39.51 9.99
C THR A 90 -18.43 -40.54 10.39
N GLN A 91 -18.04 -41.78 10.68
CA GLN A 91 -18.97 -42.77 11.24
C GLN A 91 -19.59 -42.32 12.57
N GLN A 92 -18.86 -41.54 13.37
CA GLN A 92 -19.25 -41.17 14.73
C GLN A 92 -20.05 -39.87 14.78
N THR A 93 -19.69 -38.88 13.97
CA THR A 93 -20.28 -37.54 14.03
C THR A 93 -20.19 -36.79 12.72
N LYS A 94 -20.92 -35.69 12.62
CA LYS A 94 -20.78 -34.69 11.57
C LYS A 94 -20.35 -33.35 12.17
N THR A 95 -19.51 -32.63 11.44
CA THR A 95 -19.03 -31.29 11.77
C THR A 95 -19.31 -30.36 10.59
N GLU A 96 -19.83 -29.18 10.88
CA GLU A 96 -20.04 -28.11 9.89
C GLU A 96 -19.38 -26.83 10.42
N VAL A 97 -18.48 -26.25 9.62
CA VAL A 97 -17.76 -25.01 9.96
C VAL A 97 -18.01 -23.99 8.86
N GLU A 98 -18.36 -22.77 9.23
CA GLU A 98 -18.50 -21.66 8.30
C GLU A 98 -17.31 -20.70 8.45
N VAL A 99 -16.64 -20.43 7.34
CA VAL A 99 -15.48 -19.53 7.26
C VAL A 99 -15.77 -18.42 6.26
N THR A 100 -15.73 -17.17 6.72
CA THR A 100 -15.78 -16.00 5.84
C THR A 100 -14.37 -15.59 5.43
N LEU A 101 -14.06 -15.67 4.15
CA LEU A 101 -12.82 -15.14 3.59
C LEU A 101 -13.04 -13.68 3.17
N ARG A 102 -12.22 -12.76 3.67
CA ARG A 102 -12.05 -11.40 3.14
C ARG A 102 -10.75 -11.32 2.36
N VAL A 103 -10.75 -10.67 1.20
CA VAL A 103 -9.56 -10.53 0.37
C VAL A 103 -9.10 -9.08 0.37
N ARG A 104 -7.89 -8.84 0.86
CA ARG A 104 -7.25 -7.52 0.81
C ARG A 104 -6.28 -7.42 -0.36
N VAL A 105 -6.24 -6.23 -0.95
CA VAL A 105 -5.27 -5.87 -1.97
C VAL A 105 -4.24 -4.93 -1.36
N SER A 106 -2.96 -5.17 -1.62
CA SER A 106 -1.86 -4.32 -1.17
C SER A 106 -1.67 -3.15 -2.14
N SER A 107 -2.50 -2.12 -1.98
CA SER A 107 -2.41 -0.89 -2.74
C SER A 107 -1.16 -0.08 -2.37
N TYR A 108 -0.68 0.75 -3.28
CA TYR A 108 0.42 1.70 -3.03
C TYR A 108 0.07 3.08 -3.57
N TYR A 109 0.33 4.13 -2.78
CA TYR A 109 0.00 5.52 -3.10
C TYR A 109 1.24 6.39 -3.07
N ALA A 110 1.29 7.41 -3.95
CA ALA A 110 2.41 8.34 -3.99
C ALA A 110 1.99 9.72 -4.51
N LEU A 111 2.65 10.76 -3.99
CA LEU A 111 2.62 12.10 -4.56
C LEU A 111 4.03 12.43 -5.07
N GLU A 112 4.12 12.76 -6.36
CA GLU A 112 5.36 13.14 -7.02
C GLU A 112 5.33 14.61 -7.40
N TYR A 113 6.43 15.32 -7.14
CA TYR A 113 6.64 16.69 -7.58
C TYR A 113 7.63 16.72 -8.75
N GLN A 114 7.21 17.31 -9.87
CA GLN A 114 8.05 17.50 -11.04
C GLN A 114 8.19 18.99 -11.37
N LYS A 115 9.40 19.37 -11.77
CA LYS A 115 9.75 20.71 -12.22
C LYS A 115 10.50 20.62 -13.54
N THR A 116 10.04 21.36 -14.53
CA THR A 116 10.77 21.66 -15.76
C THR A 116 11.17 23.14 -15.75
N ASP A 117 11.88 23.60 -16.78
CA ASP A 117 12.25 25.02 -16.90
C ASP A 117 11.04 25.95 -17.00
N SER A 118 9.90 25.45 -17.48
CA SER A 118 8.69 26.22 -17.72
C SER A 118 7.54 25.95 -16.74
N GLU A 119 7.50 24.75 -16.15
CA GLU A 119 6.30 24.27 -15.46
C GLU A 119 6.62 23.51 -14.17
N ARG A 120 5.65 23.54 -13.24
CA ARG A 120 5.65 22.77 -12.00
C ARG A 120 4.38 21.95 -11.95
N MET A 121 4.49 20.67 -11.63
CA MET A 121 3.37 19.74 -11.66
C MET A 121 3.44 18.76 -10.50
N LEU A 122 2.27 18.38 -10.00
CA LEU A 122 2.09 17.28 -9.08
C LEU A 122 1.47 16.11 -9.80
N LYS A 123 1.91 14.89 -9.46
CA LYS A 123 1.33 13.66 -9.95
C LYS A 123 0.94 12.80 -8.76
N CYS A 124 -0.34 12.52 -8.64
CA CYS A 124 -0.88 11.70 -7.58
C CYS A 124 -1.22 10.32 -8.13
N TYR A 125 -0.63 9.29 -7.53
CA TYR A 125 -0.72 7.92 -8.02
C TYR A 125 -1.44 7.02 -7.01
N ALA A 126 -2.31 6.17 -7.56
CA ALA A 126 -2.87 5.01 -6.87
C ALA A 126 -2.55 3.77 -7.69
N PHE A 127 -1.74 2.86 -7.14
CA PHE A 127 -1.31 1.64 -7.83
C PHE A 127 -1.99 0.42 -7.25
N LEU A 128 -2.35 -0.50 -8.14
CA LEU A 128 -2.85 -1.84 -7.83
C LEU A 128 -4.07 -1.84 -6.88
N THR A 129 -5.00 -0.91 -7.05
CA THR A 129 -6.18 -0.76 -6.19
C THR A 129 -7.37 -1.60 -6.69
N TYR A 130 -8.22 -2.03 -5.76
CA TYR A 130 -9.55 -2.58 -6.08
C TYR A 130 -10.56 -2.16 -5.00
N PRO A 131 -11.74 -1.62 -5.36
CA PRO A 131 -12.15 -1.23 -6.72
C PRO A 131 -11.37 -0.01 -7.23
N ALA A 132 -11.78 0.54 -8.38
CA ALA A 132 -11.21 1.78 -8.89
C ALA A 132 -11.35 2.90 -7.83
N PRO A 133 -10.26 3.63 -7.50
CA PRO A 133 -10.28 4.69 -6.51
C PRO A 133 -10.78 5.98 -7.14
N ARG A 134 -11.26 6.91 -6.31
CA ARG A 134 -11.55 8.29 -6.73
C ARG A 134 -10.43 9.21 -6.25
N ILE A 135 -9.80 9.93 -7.18
CA ILE A 135 -8.79 10.95 -6.87
C ILE A 135 -9.46 12.33 -6.93
N SER A 136 -9.17 13.20 -5.96
CA SER A 136 -9.67 14.58 -5.93
C SER A 136 -8.60 15.54 -5.43
N TRP A 137 -8.61 16.75 -5.98
CA TRP A 137 -7.64 17.80 -5.66
C TRP A 137 -8.27 18.99 -4.93
N VAL A 138 -7.52 19.56 -3.99
CA VAL A 138 -7.86 20.78 -3.25
C VAL A 138 -6.63 21.69 -3.23
N GLN A 139 -6.81 22.99 -3.47
CA GLN A 139 -5.79 24.01 -3.26
C GLN A 139 -6.23 24.94 -2.12
N GLY A 140 -5.44 24.98 -1.04
CA GLY A 140 -5.85 25.61 0.21
C GLY A 140 -7.15 24.98 0.71
N ASN A 141 -8.26 25.71 0.55
CA ASN A 141 -9.60 25.24 0.90
C ASN A 141 -10.54 25.10 -0.32
N THR A 142 -10.02 25.24 -1.54
CA THR A 142 -10.81 25.26 -2.77
C THR A 142 -10.64 23.96 -3.55
N SER A 143 -11.73 23.27 -3.87
CA SER A 143 -11.66 22.11 -4.76
C SER A 143 -11.31 22.55 -6.18
N ILE A 144 -10.35 21.86 -6.78
CA ILE A 144 -9.86 22.12 -8.13
C ILE A 144 -10.00 20.86 -8.99
N GLN A 145 -10.06 21.06 -10.30
CA GLN A 145 -10.12 19.96 -11.26
C GLN A 145 -8.71 19.51 -11.65
N GLU A 146 -8.55 18.21 -11.81
CA GLU A 146 -7.33 17.59 -12.35
C GLU A 146 -7.01 18.13 -13.76
N THR A 147 -5.72 18.21 -14.07
CA THR A 147 -5.25 18.70 -15.39
C THR A 147 -5.05 17.58 -16.40
N ASP A 148 -4.66 16.39 -15.96
CA ASP A 148 -4.60 15.17 -16.78
C ASP A 148 -4.92 13.95 -15.92
N ARG A 149 -5.35 12.87 -16.57
CA ARG A 149 -5.63 11.60 -15.91
C ARG A 149 -5.26 10.42 -16.80
N GLN A 150 -4.57 9.46 -16.21
CA GLN A 150 -4.24 8.19 -16.85
C GLN A 150 -4.73 7.02 -16.01
N GLU A 151 -5.30 6.01 -16.66
CA GLU A 151 -5.74 4.77 -16.04
C GLU A 151 -5.16 3.58 -16.80
N THR A 152 -4.60 2.65 -16.04
CA THR A 152 -4.14 1.35 -16.55
C THR A 152 -4.74 0.25 -15.69
N ARG A 153 -4.83 -0.95 -16.25
CA ARG A 153 -5.39 -2.13 -15.57
C ARG A 153 -4.50 -3.33 -15.73
N ASP A 154 -4.38 -4.09 -14.66
CA ASP A 154 -3.78 -5.43 -14.63
C ASP A 154 -4.83 -6.42 -14.08
N GLY A 155 -5.49 -7.12 -14.99
CA GLY A 155 -6.68 -7.92 -14.68
C GLY A 155 -7.80 -7.07 -14.07
N VAL A 156 -8.08 -7.30 -12.79
CA VAL A 156 -9.10 -6.56 -12.01
C VAL A 156 -8.53 -5.34 -11.28
N LEU A 157 -7.21 -5.22 -11.17
CA LEU A 157 -6.55 -4.18 -10.41
C LEU A 157 -6.39 -2.91 -11.25
N TYR A 158 -6.62 -1.77 -10.61
CA TYR A 158 -6.54 -0.45 -11.22
C TYR A 158 -5.26 0.24 -10.82
N SER A 159 -4.62 0.94 -11.77
CA SER A 159 -3.56 1.91 -11.46
C SER A 159 -3.89 3.24 -12.12
N LEU A 160 -4.11 4.26 -11.30
CA LEU A 160 -4.52 5.60 -11.72
C LEU A 160 -3.42 6.61 -11.42
N ARG A 161 -3.26 7.56 -12.34
CA ARG A 161 -2.48 8.78 -12.15
C ARG A 161 -3.37 9.97 -12.44
N SER A 162 -3.41 10.94 -11.52
CA SER A 162 -4.06 12.24 -11.72
C SER A 162 -2.99 13.32 -11.57
N ASP A 163 -2.90 14.20 -12.55
CA ASP A 163 -1.89 15.26 -12.62
C ASP A 163 -2.53 16.61 -12.28
N GLN A 164 -1.76 17.49 -11.66
CA GLN A 164 -2.17 18.84 -11.33
C GLN A 164 -1.04 19.85 -11.55
N ASN A 165 -1.28 20.85 -12.38
CA ASN A 165 -0.35 21.97 -12.55
C ASN A 165 -0.36 22.89 -11.32
N ILE A 166 0.84 23.30 -10.90
CA ILE A 166 1.04 24.25 -9.81
C ILE A 166 1.12 25.66 -10.41
N ILE A 167 0.07 26.45 -10.18
CA ILE A 167 -0.05 27.84 -10.67
C ILE A 167 0.16 28.87 -9.57
N ASN A 168 -0.03 28.50 -8.31
CA ASN A 168 0.14 29.37 -7.15
C ASN A 168 0.85 28.58 -6.04
N THR A 169 2.03 29.04 -5.62
CA THR A 169 2.88 28.37 -4.64
C THR A 169 2.63 28.83 -3.20
N ALA A 170 1.77 29.84 -2.98
CA ALA A 170 1.48 30.37 -1.66
C ALA A 170 0.53 29.46 -0.86
N ASP A 171 -0.40 28.80 -1.56
CA ASP A 171 -1.35 27.86 -0.95
C ASP A 171 -0.87 26.41 -1.12
N PRO A 172 -1.07 25.55 -0.10
CA PRO A 172 -0.79 24.13 -0.22
C PRO A 172 -1.75 23.46 -1.21
N TYR A 173 -1.29 22.38 -1.84
CA TYR A 173 -2.11 21.49 -2.64
C TYR A 173 -2.33 20.18 -1.91
N TYR A 174 -3.53 19.63 -2.02
CA TYR A 174 -3.90 18.35 -1.44
C TYR A 174 -4.40 17.41 -2.53
N CYS A 175 -3.89 16.20 -2.54
CA CYS A 175 -4.47 15.08 -3.26
C CYS A 175 -5.16 14.15 -2.26
N HIS A 176 -6.39 13.74 -2.54
CA HIS A 176 -7.09 12.71 -1.77
C HIS A 176 -7.45 11.54 -2.67
N ILE A 177 -7.15 10.33 -2.21
CA ILE A 177 -7.46 9.06 -2.86
C ILE A 177 -8.47 8.34 -1.98
N HIS A 178 -9.65 8.09 -2.54
CA HIS A 178 -10.80 7.52 -1.83
C HIS A 178 -11.09 6.10 -2.34
N LEU A 179 -11.07 5.12 -1.44
CA LEU A 179 -11.59 3.77 -1.62
C LEU A 179 -12.75 3.51 -0.64
N PRO A 180 -13.57 2.46 -0.83
CA PRO A 180 -14.72 2.21 0.04
C PRO A 180 -14.39 2.03 1.53
N HIS A 181 -13.18 1.58 1.86
CA HIS A 181 -12.75 1.25 3.22
C HIS A 181 -11.37 1.81 3.57
N GLU A 182 -10.83 2.70 2.74
CA GLU A 182 -9.50 3.25 2.88
C GLU A 182 -9.50 4.66 2.27
N GLU A 183 -8.82 5.59 2.94
CA GLU A 183 -8.60 6.94 2.42
C GLU A 183 -7.13 7.26 2.62
N TRP A 184 -6.52 7.82 1.57
CA TRP A 184 -5.14 8.29 1.61
C TRP A 184 -5.12 9.75 1.17
N ALA A 185 -4.29 10.57 1.81
CA ALA A 185 -4.14 11.97 1.44
C ALA A 185 -2.68 12.37 1.33
N ALA A 186 -2.40 13.36 0.48
CA ALA A 186 -1.10 14.00 0.48
C ALA A 186 -1.19 15.51 0.40
N GLU A 187 -0.27 16.18 1.08
CA GLU A 187 -0.07 17.62 1.06
C GLU A 187 1.23 17.93 0.32
N TRP A 188 1.18 18.90 -0.58
CA TRP A 188 2.35 19.57 -1.13
C TRP A 188 2.34 21.04 -0.74
N LYS A 189 3.51 21.57 -0.42
CA LYS A 189 3.71 23.01 -0.25
C LYS A 189 5.13 23.43 -0.56
N MET A 190 5.25 24.72 -0.90
CA MET A 190 6.53 25.38 -1.13
C MET A 190 6.78 26.43 -0.06
N GLN A 191 8.03 26.59 0.33
CA GLN A 191 8.46 27.66 1.24
C GLN A 191 9.60 28.48 0.63
N ASP A 192 9.73 29.68 1.17
CA ASP A 192 10.57 30.74 0.64
C ASP A 192 12.05 30.36 0.52
N LEU A 193 12.69 31.12 -0.36
CA LEU A 193 14.11 31.07 -0.69
C LEU A 193 14.97 31.41 0.53
N THR A 194 15.86 30.51 0.92
CA THR A 194 16.95 30.83 1.86
C THR A 194 18.24 31.09 1.09
N SER A 195 18.85 32.25 1.33
CA SER A 195 20.15 32.61 0.76
C SER A 195 21.24 32.42 1.80
N HIS A 196 22.27 31.66 1.44
CA HIS A 196 23.42 31.37 2.28
C HIS A 196 24.72 31.76 1.57
N VAL A 197 25.81 31.81 2.32
CA VAL A 197 27.14 32.11 1.78
C VAL A 197 27.93 30.81 1.60
N GLU A 198 28.78 30.76 0.58
CA GLU A 198 29.70 29.65 0.39
C GLU A 198 30.56 29.40 1.64
N GLY A 199 30.81 28.12 1.93
CA GLY A 199 31.55 27.66 3.11
C GLY A 199 30.74 27.69 4.43
N SER A 200 29.52 28.22 4.45
CA SER A 200 28.65 28.12 5.62
C SER A 200 27.98 26.74 5.73
N SER A 201 27.42 26.43 6.90
CA SER A 201 26.54 25.28 7.10
C SER A 201 25.11 25.76 7.33
N THR A 202 24.12 25.02 6.84
CA THR A 202 22.71 25.34 7.02
C THR A 202 21.89 24.12 7.41
N ALA A 203 20.76 24.36 8.08
CA ALA A 203 19.76 23.37 8.44
C ALA A 203 18.50 23.66 7.62
N ILE A 204 18.12 22.76 6.73
CA ILE A 204 16.88 22.85 5.97
C ILE A 204 15.81 22.10 6.77
N PRO A 205 14.83 22.78 7.40
CA PRO A 205 13.89 22.11 8.28
C PRO A 205 13.03 21.13 7.49
N CYS A 206 12.69 19.97 8.07
CA CYS A 206 11.56 19.19 7.60
C CYS A 206 10.40 19.50 8.54
N GLU A 207 9.24 19.92 8.02
CA GLU A 207 8.13 20.32 8.90
C GLU A 207 7.40 19.14 9.54
N TYR A 208 8.15 18.35 10.29
CA TYR A 208 7.64 17.27 11.09
C TYR A 208 6.85 17.84 12.28
N SER A 209 5.65 17.30 12.51
CA SER A 209 4.81 17.63 13.66
C SER A 209 4.42 16.35 14.35
N ASN A 210 4.63 16.25 15.66
CA ASN A 210 4.29 15.07 16.47
C ASN A 210 2.80 14.68 16.43
N ASN A 211 1.92 15.52 15.87
CA ASN A 211 0.49 15.26 15.77
C ASN A 211 0.09 14.42 14.53
N THR A 212 1.02 14.09 13.63
CA THR A 212 0.74 13.14 12.54
C THR A 212 0.69 11.73 13.13
N ALA A 213 -0.51 11.32 13.51
CA ALA A 213 -0.83 10.09 14.22
C ALA A 213 -0.41 8.81 13.47
N SER A 214 0.83 8.36 13.73
CA SER A 214 1.25 6.95 13.85
C SER A 214 2.78 6.94 13.89
N THR A 215 3.36 6.63 15.05
CA THR A 215 4.82 6.45 15.18
C THR A 215 5.32 5.14 14.58
N GLU A 216 4.43 4.31 14.04
CA GLU A 216 4.76 3.03 13.40
C GLU A 216 4.75 3.18 11.87
N GLY A 217 5.88 2.89 11.23
CA GLY A 217 5.96 2.72 9.79
C GLY A 217 6.08 4.00 8.95
N PHE A 218 6.39 5.16 9.55
CA PHE A 218 6.69 6.36 8.75
C PHE A 218 8.11 6.36 8.21
N SER A 219 8.30 7.03 7.08
CA SER A 219 9.60 7.28 6.48
C SER A 219 9.78 8.75 6.12
N VAL A 220 11.03 9.20 6.10
CA VAL A 220 11.40 10.52 5.63
C VAL A 220 12.44 10.36 4.53
N VAL A 221 12.27 11.06 3.41
CA VAL A 221 13.23 11.07 2.31
C VAL A 221 13.54 12.50 1.91
N TRP A 222 14.82 12.84 1.90
CA TRP A 222 15.33 14.11 1.39
C TRP A 222 15.84 13.94 -0.03
N ILE A 223 15.34 14.79 -0.90
CA ILE A 223 15.65 14.79 -2.32
C ILE A 223 16.12 16.19 -2.72
N LEU A 224 17.18 16.25 -3.51
CA LEU A 224 17.60 17.46 -4.20
C LEU A 224 17.18 17.39 -5.67
N ASN A 225 16.45 18.40 -6.12
CA ASN A 225 16.09 18.61 -7.51
C ASN A 225 16.87 19.81 -8.07
N ARG A 226 17.76 19.53 -9.02
CA ARG A 226 18.50 20.53 -9.81
C ARG A 226 18.05 20.46 -11.26
N ASN A 227 17.09 21.30 -11.65
CA ASN A 227 16.58 21.40 -13.02
C ASN A 227 16.23 20.02 -13.63
N ALA A 228 15.33 19.30 -12.97
CA ALA A 228 14.89 17.94 -13.32
C ALA A 228 15.89 16.80 -13.05
N VAL A 229 17.10 17.09 -12.55
CA VAL A 229 18.01 16.05 -12.03
C VAL A 229 17.75 15.85 -10.54
N ILE A 230 17.24 14.66 -10.20
CA ILE A 230 16.86 14.27 -8.86
C ILE A 230 17.98 13.46 -8.20
N SER A 231 18.32 13.76 -6.95
CA SER A 231 19.29 13.02 -6.14
C SER A 231 18.76 12.81 -4.72
N VAL A 232 18.77 11.56 -4.25
CA VAL A 232 18.42 11.25 -2.85
C VAL A 232 19.62 11.59 -1.97
N LEU A 233 19.40 12.44 -0.96
CA LEU A 233 20.46 12.95 -0.08
C LEU A 233 20.52 12.17 1.24
N ALA A 234 19.36 11.92 1.84
CA ALA A 234 19.23 11.20 3.09
C ALA A 234 17.85 10.55 3.20
N SER A 235 17.74 9.51 4.03
CA SER A 235 16.48 8.86 4.32
C SER A 235 16.41 8.39 5.77
N PHE A 236 15.21 8.29 6.30
CA PHE A 236 14.90 7.68 7.59
C PHE A 236 13.75 6.69 7.42
N ASN A 237 13.93 5.46 7.88
CA ASN A 237 12.87 4.47 8.00
C ASN A 237 13.22 3.54 9.17
N GLY A 238 12.99 4.03 10.40
CA GLY A 238 13.48 3.43 11.64
C GLY A 238 14.99 3.60 11.89
N THR A 239 15.79 3.77 10.84
CA THR A 239 17.21 4.13 10.90
C THR A 239 17.52 5.25 9.93
N SER A 240 18.40 6.18 10.32
CA SER A 240 18.87 7.27 9.46
C SER A 240 20.02 6.82 8.56
N HIS A 241 19.93 7.17 7.29
CA HIS A 241 20.98 6.94 6.30
C HIS A 241 21.25 8.23 5.52
N SER A 242 22.52 8.58 5.31
CA SER A 242 22.94 9.73 4.52
C SER A 242 23.81 9.24 3.37
N TYR A 243 23.45 9.61 2.15
CA TYR A 243 24.10 9.13 0.93
C TYR A 243 25.27 10.03 0.48
N GLN A 244 25.45 11.18 1.13
CA GLN A 244 26.53 12.12 0.86
C GLN A 244 27.27 12.51 2.15
N PRO A 245 28.61 12.71 2.13
CA PRO A 245 29.39 12.96 3.34
C PRO A 245 29.08 14.29 4.06
N ARG A 246 28.67 15.33 3.30
CA ARG A 246 28.36 16.65 3.85
C ARG A 246 26.91 16.78 4.34
N VAL A 247 26.13 15.71 4.20
CA VAL A 247 24.71 15.68 4.52
C VAL A 247 24.50 14.86 5.77
N GLN A 248 23.68 15.37 6.69
CA GLN A 248 23.22 14.62 7.85
C GLN A 248 21.74 14.92 8.14
N ILE A 249 20.96 13.89 8.45
CA ILE A 249 19.58 14.06 8.90
C ILE A 249 19.52 14.14 10.42
N ASN A 250 18.86 15.17 10.94
CA ASN A 250 18.60 15.31 12.37
C ASN A 250 17.54 14.29 12.82
N GLN A 251 17.82 13.51 13.85
CA GLN A 251 16.93 12.43 14.29
C GLN A 251 15.72 12.93 15.11
N ASN A 252 15.73 14.18 15.57
CA ASN A 252 14.66 14.74 16.39
C ASN A 252 13.56 15.40 15.56
N ASP A 253 13.94 16.16 14.53
CA ASP A 253 13.02 16.95 13.69
C ASP A 253 13.14 16.66 12.19
N PHE A 254 13.99 15.71 11.80
CA PHE A 254 14.25 15.30 10.42
C PHE A 254 14.75 16.43 9.50
N SER A 255 15.25 17.54 10.06
CA SER A 255 15.94 18.57 9.30
C SER A 255 17.18 18.03 8.59
N LEU A 256 17.45 18.55 7.40
CA LEU A 256 18.65 18.23 6.63
C LEU A 256 19.75 19.23 6.98
N MET A 257 20.80 18.75 7.63
CA MET A 257 22.03 19.50 7.84
C MET A 257 22.91 19.35 6.61
N LEU A 258 23.32 20.47 6.02
CA LEU A 258 24.26 20.52 4.91
C LEU A 258 25.46 21.39 5.31
N HIS A 259 26.64 20.79 5.25
CA HIS A 259 27.90 21.43 5.62
C HIS A 259 28.69 21.91 4.41
N ASP A 260 29.52 22.94 4.63
CA ASP A 260 30.46 23.49 3.65
C ASP A 260 29.82 23.79 2.29
N LEU A 261 28.78 24.65 2.30
CA LEU A 261 27.99 24.97 1.11
C LEU A 261 28.83 25.49 -0.06
N THR A 262 28.46 25.08 -1.27
CA THR A 262 29.05 25.49 -2.55
C THR A 262 27.97 26.03 -3.49
N ALA A 263 28.33 26.81 -4.51
CA ALA A 263 27.38 27.25 -5.53
C ALA A 263 26.55 26.09 -6.13
N ASP A 264 27.15 24.90 -6.28
CA ASP A 264 26.49 23.71 -6.79
C ASP A 264 25.34 23.24 -5.89
N ASP A 265 25.36 23.56 -4.59
CA ASP A 265 24.30 23.19 -3.65
C ASP A 265 23.00 23.95 -3.84
N SER A 266 22.97 24.94 -4.74
CA SER A 266 21.75 25.64 -5.11
C SER A 266 20.74 24.70 -5.78
N GLY A 267 19.47 24.82 -5.41
CA GLY A 267 18.41 23.98 -5.96
C GLY A 267 17.19 23.85 -5.04
N GLU A 268 16.31 22.91 -5.38
CA GLU A 268 15.10 22.63 -4.60
C GLU A 268 15.27 21.37 -3.78
N TYR A 269 15.16 21.53 -2.47
CA TYR A 269 15.25 20.47 -1.49
C TYR A 269 13.83 20.07 -1.08
N LEU A 270 13.49 18.82 -1.35
CA LEU A 270 12.20 18.22 -1.07
C LEU A 270 12.34 17.35 0.18
N CYS A 271 11.57 17.64 1.22
CA CYS A 271 11.35 16.70 2.31
C CYS A 271 10.03 15.97 2.08
N ASN A 272 10.10 14.66 1.91
CA ASN A 272 8.94 13.79 1.83
C ASN A 272 8.78 13.01 3.13
N ILE A 273 7.71 13.27 3.88
CA ILE A 273 7.31 12.48 5.06
C ILE A 273 6.13 11.60 4.65
N SER A 274 6.29 10.27 4.70
CA SER A 274 5.25 9.33 4.28
C SER A 274 4.90 8.35 5.40
N THR A 275 3.61 8.15 5.63
CA THR A 275 3.01 7.07 6.42
C THR A 275 2.17 6.19 5.50
N PRO A 276 1.60 5.06 5.97
CA PRO A 276 0.68 4.26 5.16
C PRO A 276 -0.53 5.03 4.61
N ASP A 277 -1.04 6.01 5.37
CA ASP A 277 -2.30 6.71 5.07
C ASP A 277 -2.09 8.16 4.59
N TYR A 278 -0.86 8.69 4.69
CA TYR A 278 -0.60 10.11 4.41
C TYR A 278 0.80 10.39 3.86
N THR A 279 0.93 11.44 3.07
CA THR A 279 2.23 11.97 2.64
C THR A 279 2.29 13.49 2.70
N LYS A 280 3.35 14.06 3.26
CA LYS A 280 3.62 15.50 3.25
C LYS A 280 4.92 15.79 2.51
N LEU A 281 4.80 16.50 1.40
CA LEU A 281 5.91 16.91 0.54
C LEU A 281 6.15 18.41 0.66
N THR A 282 7.24 18.80 1.33
CA THR A 282 7.61 20.21 1.48
C THR A 282 8.83 20.53 0.61
N VAL A 283 8.71 21.55 -0.23
CA VAL A 283 9.78 22.02 -1.11
C VAL A 283 10.37 23.32 -0.58
N ARG A 284 11.70 23.40 -0.48
CA ARG A 284 12.44 24.61 -0.13
C ARG A 284 13.50 24.91 -1.17
N THR A 285 13.63 26.18 -1.52
CA THR A 285 14.68 26.61 -2.45
C THR A 285 15.86 27.12 -1.65
N LEU A 286 17.04 26.55 -1.92
CA LEU A 286 18.30 27.04 -1.38
C LEU A 286 19.07 27.73 -2.51
N GLN A 287 19.54 28.94 -2.25
CA GLN A 287 20.51 29.63 -3.09
C GLN A 287 21.78 29.87 -2.26
N VAL A 288 22.91 29.42 -2.80
CA VAL A 288 24.25 29.73 -2.27
C VAL A 288 24.90 30.79 -3.16
#